data_AF-A0A0H0G422-F1
#
_entry.id   AF-A0A0H0G422-F1
#
_cell.length_a   1.000
_cell.length_b   1.000
_cell.length_c   1.000
_cell.angle_alpha   90.00
_cell.angle_beta   90.00
_cell.angle_gamma   90.00
#
_symmetry.space_group_name_H-M   'P 1'
#
loop_
_entity.id
_entity.type
_entity.pdbx_description
1 polymer ?
#
loop_
_entity_poly.entity_id
_entity_poly.type
_entity_poly.pdbx_seq_one_letter_code
_entity_poly.pdbx_strand_id
1 'polypeptide(L)' 'MVFIFVLPVESHMIYFLNTDTNVIIIRILIQHQDAVSHLNWQ' A
#
# COMPACT_ATOMS: atom_id res chain seq x y z
N MET A 1 1.40 -14.28 14.99
CA MET A 1 0.89 -13.99 13.64
C MET A 1 0.86 -12.48 13.50
N VAL A 2 1.66 -11.90 12.60
CA VAL A 2 1.69 -10.43 12.38
C VAL A 2 0.69 -10.12 11.27
N PHE A 3 -0.23 -9.19 11.52
CA PHE A 3 -1.23 -8.78 10.55
C PHE A 3 -0.81 -7.47 9.89
N ILE A 4 -0.83 -7.45 8.56
CA ILE A 4 -0.62 -6.25 7.75
C ILE A 4 -2.01 -5.75 7.33
N PHE A 5 -2.29 -4.50 7.65
CA PHE A 5 -3.52 -3.83 7.26
C PHE A 5 -3.27 -2.98 6.01
N VAL A 6 -4.32 -2.83 5.20
CA VAL A 6 -4.31 -2.02 3.99
C VAL A 6 -5.42 -0.98 4.06
N LEU A 7 -5.06 0.28 3.82
CA LEU A 7 -6.00 1.40 3.72
C LEU A 7 -5.87 2.06 2.34
N PRO A 8 -6.88 1.95 1.47
CA PRO A 8 -6.93 2.72 0.23
C PRO A 8 -7.33 4.17 0.53
N VAL A 9 -6.54 5.13 0.03
CA VAL A 9 -6.81 6.57 0.14
C VAL A 9 -6.48 7.23 -1.19
N GLU A 10 -7.49 7.79 -1.85
CA GLU A 10 -7.37 8.33 -3.21
C GLU A 10 -6.69 7.31 -4.14
N SER A 11 -5.63 7.71 -4.82
CA SER A 11 -4.80 6.88 -5.71
C SER A 11 -3.71 6.11 -4.96
N HIS A 12 -3.76 6.00 -3.64
CA HIS A 12 -2.72 5.37 -2.83
C HIS A 12 -3.23 4.17 -2.03
N MET A 13 -2.37 3.17 -1.91
CA MET A 13 -2.57 2.02 -1.02
C MET A 13 -1.54 2.11 0.11
N ILE A 14 -2.02 2.30 1.34
CA ILE A 14 -1.18 2.41 2.54
C ILE A 14 -1.18 1.07 3.27
N TYR A 15 0.01 0.49 3.42
CA TYR A 15 0.23 -0.73 4.18
C TYR A 15 0.82 -0.36 5.54
N PHE A 16 0.23 -0.87 6.61
CA PHE A 16 0.65 -0.54 7.96
C PHE A 16 0.48 -1.71 8.93
N LEU A 17 1.29 -1.69 9.99
CA LEU A 17 1.09 -2.49 11.18
C LEU A 17 0.33 -1.65 12.20
N ASN A 18 -0.64 -2.26 12.86
CA ASN A 18 -1.41 -1.64 13.93
C ASN A 18 -1.10 -2.36 15.25
N THR A 19 -0.68 -1.61 16.25
CA THR A 19 -0.54 -2.07 17.64
C THR A 19 -1.45 -1.24 18.53
N ASP A 20 -1.62 -1.65 19.79
CA ASP A 20 -2.57 -1.02 20.72
C ASP A 20 -2.37 0.50 20.88
N THR A 21 -1.15 1.01 20.62
CA THR A 21 -0.81 2.42 20.79
C THR A 21 -0.12 3.06 19.59
N ASN A 22 0.25 2.28 18.57
CA ASN A 22 1.02 2.80 17.45
C ASN A 22 0.52 2.28 16.10
N VAL A 23 0.61 3.15 15.11
CA VAL A 23 0.47 2.80 13.69
C VAL A 23 1.82 2.96 13.03
N ILE A 24 2.35 1.88 12.47
CA ILE A 24 3.64 1.89 11.78
C ILE A 24 3.36 1.70 10.28
N ILE A 25 3.61 2.75 9.49
CA ILE A 25 3.50 2.68 8.03
C ILE A 25 4.71 1.94 7.49
N ILE A 26 4.47 0.88 6.70
CA ILE A 26 5.52 0.05 6.10
C ILE A 26 5.66 0.28 4.59
N ARG A 27 4.59 0.66 3.89
CA ARG A 27 4.64 0.96 2.44
C ARG A 27 3.51 1.88 2.02
N ILE A 28 3.80 2.78 1.09
CA ILE A 28 2.80 3.58 0.37
C ILE A 28 3.04 3.30 -1.12
N LEU A 29 2.00 2.86 -1.81
CA LEU A 29 2.02 2.61 -3.26
C LEU A 29 1.01 3.53 -3.94
N ILE A 30 1.34 4.02 -5.14
CA ILE A 30 0.36 4.67 -6.01
C ILE A 30 -0.32 3.58 -6.82
N GLN A 31 -1.64 3.44 -6.66
CA GLN A 31 -2.49 2.46 -7.35
C GLN A 31 -2.37 2.54 -8.87
N HIS A 32 -2.11 3.73 -9.41
CA HIS A 32 -1.94 3.95 -10.85
C HIS A 32 -0.52 3.69 -11.38
N GLN A 33 0.52 3.59 -10.54
CA GLN A 33 1.88 3.34 -11.01
C GLN A 33 2.07 1.90 -11.52
N ASP A 34 1.38 0.92 -10.93
CA ASP A 34 1.46 -0.47 -11.39
C ASP A 34 0.70 -0.71 -12.71
N ALA A 35 -0.39 0.03 -12.96
CA ALA A 35 -1.18 -0.13 -14.18
C ALA A 35 -0.46 0.36 -15.46
N VAL A 36 0.48 1.30 -15.33
CA VAL A 36 1.23 1.85 -16.48
C VAL A 36 2.44 0.99 -16.84
N SER A 37 3.05 0.28 -15.87
CA SER A 37 4.25 -0.54 -16.13
C SER A 37 3.97 -1.80 -16.96
N HIS A 38 2.73 -2.30 -16.95
CA HIS A 38 2.31 -3.48 -17.73
C HIS A 38 1.95 -3.17 -19.19
N LEU A 39 1.89 -1.90 -19.59
CA LEU A 39 1.55 -1.49 -20.97
C LEU A 39 2.77 -1.41 -21.91
N ASN A 40 3.99 -1.56 -21.39
CA ASN A 40 5.24 -1.45 -22.17
C ASN A 40 6.09 -2.73 -22.21
N TRP A 41 5.51 -3.89 -21.89
CA TRP A 41 6.16 -5.18 -22.19
C TRP A 41 5.83 -5.61 -23.63
N GLN A 42 6.34 -4.83 -24.59
CA GLN A 42 6.40 -5.20 -25.99
C GLN A 42 7.85 -5.47 -26.40
#